data_AF-A0AAI9HVK7-F1
#
_entry.id   AF-A0AAI9HVK7-F1
#
_cell.length_a   1.000
_cell.length_b   1.000
_cell.length_c   1.000
_cell.angle_alpha   90.00
_cell.angle_beta   90.00
_cell.angle_gamma   90.00
#
_symmetry.space_group_name_H-M   'P 1'
#
loop_
_entity.id
_entity.type
_entity.pdbx_description
1 polymer ?
#
loop_
_entity_poly.entity_id
_entity_poly.type
_entity_poly.pdbx_seq_one_letter_code
_entity_poly.pdbx_strand_id
1 'polypeptide(L)'
;MYLLMTSLFLIAAVFSFAKTMKVVLEEASPDKEKRMVAIRQVKLTWLLYVPAFFLLLAPFIKSFMDAGSEQMDQSSSNLPVWLYLAGGLYLLFGAAVLLRKAVKEKTLGQIGSILNIQILLWVGLYSTFAAFDHLKFADEHFGIMSTRLIEIGGVKDVKCDQDLMLVNFTEGQTSPMEWRCPTGFSLLNKTNRPFVPWPDYTAGESEQLSAAMNKIMTEAKANSQ
;
A
#
# COMPACT_ATOMS: atom_id res chain seq x y z
N MET A 1 5.97 5.89 5.82
CA MET A 1 6.91 4.94 5.15
C MET A 1 6.61 4.71 3.66
N TYR A 2 5.34 4.73 3.25
CA TYR A 2 4.90 4.44 1.87
C TYR A 2 5.61 5.29 0.80
N LEU A 3 5.63 6.61 0.98
CA LEU A 3 6.25 7.54 0.03
C LEU A 3 7.75 7.27 -0.16
N LEU A 4 8.44 6.84 0.90
CA LEU A 4 9.86 6.52 0.83
C LEU A 4 10.08 5.25 0.01
N MET A 5 9.29 4.20 0.23
CA MET A 5 9.40 2.94 -0.51
C MET A 5 9.03 3.08 -1.98
N THR A 6 7.96 3.83 -2.29
CA THR A 6 7.61 4.13 -3.68
C THR A 6 8.68 5.01 -4.35
N SER A 7 9.24 6.00 -3.64
CA SER A 7 10.34 6.83 -4.17
C SER A 7 11.60 6.03 -4.45
N LEU A 8 11.99 5.11 -3.55
CA LEU A 8 13.11 4.19 -3.77
C LEU A 8 12.90 3.31 -5.00
N PHE A 9 11.68 2.80 -5.18
CA PHE A 9 11.30 2.04 -6.36
C PHE A 9 11.41 2.88 -7.64
N LEU A 10 10.94 4.14 -7.63
CA LEU A 10 11.03 5.06 -8.76
C LEU A 10 12.48 5.33 -9.15
N ILE A 11 13.32 5.63 -8.17
CA ILE A 11 14.75 5.84 -8.40
C ILE A 11 15.37 4.59 -9.05
N ALA A 12 15.07 3.41 -8.53
CA ALA A 12 15.56 2.15 -9.10
C ALA A 12 15.04 1.91 -10.52
N ALA A 13 13.78 2.22 -10.80
CA ALA A 13 13.18 2.10 -12.13
C ALA A 13 13.89 3.03 -13.13
N VAL A 14 14.17 4.28 -12.74
CA VAL A 14 14.87 5.27 -13.56
C VAL A 14 16.32 4.85 -13.81
N PHE A 15 17.05 4.40 -12.78
CA PHE A 15 18.42 3.90 -12.97
C PHE A 15 18.47 2.64 -13.86
N SER A 16 17.55 1.70 -13.64
CA SER A 16 17.41 0.52 -14.51
C SER A 16 17.09 0.93 -15.94
N PHE A 17 16.21 1.91 -16.14
CA PHE A 17 15.92 2.46 -17.47
C PHE A 17 17.15 3.10 -18.11
N ALA A 18 17.88 3.97 -17.41
CA ALA A 18 19.07 4.62 -17.93
C ALA A 18 20.17 3.62 -18.32
N LYS A 19 20.39 2.60 -17.48
CA LYS A 19 21.33 1.50 -17.78
C LYS A 19 20.90 0.72 -19.01
N THR A 20 19.61 0.44 -19.12
CA THR A 20 19.02 -0.29 -20.24
C THR A 20 19.15 0.50 -21.55
N MET A 21 18.88 1.80 -21.52
CA MET A 21 19.06 2.70 -22.67
C MET A 21 20.52 2.78 -23.10
N LYS A 22 21.46 2.86 -22.14
CA LYS A 22 22.89 2.83 -22.43
C LYS A 22 23.30 1.55 -23.16
N VAL A 23 22.84 0.39 -22.69
CA VAL A 23 23.10 -0.90 -23.35
C VAL A 23 22.54 -0.93 -24.78
N VAL A 24 21.33 -0.43 -25.00
CA VAL A 24 20.75 -0.36 -26.36
C VAL A 24 21.53 0.57 -27.29
N LEU A 25 22.01 1.70 -26.79
CA LEU A 25 22.81 2.67 -27.55
C LEU A 25 24.22 2.13 -27.87
N GLU A 26 24.87 1.47 -26.91
CA GLU A 26 26.21 0.89 -27.07
C GLU A 26 26.19 -0.39 -27.93
N GLU A 27 25.14 -1.20 -27.82
CA GLU A 27 24.96 -2.44 -28.60
C GLU A 27 24.20 -2.23 -29.91
N ALA A 28 24.10 -0.99 -30.40
CA ALA A 28 23.75 -0.70 -31.80
C ALA A 28 24.81 -1.25 -32.80
N SER A 29 25.81 -1.98 -32.30
CA SER A 29 26.79 -2.77 -33.04
C SER A 29 26.14 -3.84 -33.95
N PRO A 30 26.83 -4.27 -35.02
CA PRO A 30 26.32 -5.23 -36.00
C PRO A 30 26.16 -6.67 -35.46
N ASP A 31 26.67 -6.98 -34.26
CA ASP A 31 26.59 -8.31 -33.66
C ASP A 31 25.15 -8.66 -33.21
N LYS A 32 24.53 -9.58 -33.95
CA LYS A 32 23.15 -10.03 -33.73
C LYS A 32 22.95 -10.73 -32.39
N GLU A 33 23.95 -11.44 -31.88
CA GLU A 33 23.82 -12.22 -30.65
C GLU A 33 23.78 -11.31 -29.41
N LYS A 34 24.74 -10.39 -29.31
CA LYS A 34 24.78 -9.38 -28.24
C LYS A 34 23.50 -8.55 -28.20
N ARG A 35 23.11 -8.01 -29.36
CA ARG A 35 21.87 -7.25 -29.52
C ARG A 35 20.63 -8.00 -29.02
N MET A 36 20.53 -9.30 -29.27
CA MET A 36 19.39 -10.12 -28.80
C MET A 36 19.39 -10.30 -27.28
N VAL A 37 20.57 -10.42 -26.66
CA VAL A 37 20.72 -10.49 -25.20
C VAL A 37 20.33 -9.15 -24.56
N ALA A 38 20.80 -8.02 -25.09
CA ALA A 38 20.39 -6.69 -24.64
C ALA A 38 18.88 -6.49 -24.73
N ILE A 39 18.27 -6.78 -25.89
CA ILE A 39 16.82 -6.64 -26.07
C ILE A 39 16.05 -7.51 -25.06
N ARG A 40 16.50 -8.74 -24.80
CA ARG A 40 15.86 -9.63 -23.80
C ARG A 40 15.96 -9.03 -22.40
N GLN A 41 17.10 -8.45 -22.03
CA GLN A 41 17.31 -7.79 -20.75
C GLN A 41 16.45 -6.53 -20.61
N VAL A 42 16.37 -5.71 -21.66
CA VAL A 42 15.50 -4.52 -21.73
C VAL A 42 14.05 -4.93 -21.50
N LYS A 43 13.56 -5.91 -22.26
CA LYS A 43 12.18 -6.39 -22.17
C LYS A 43 11.86 -6.94 -20.78
N LEU A 44 12.75 -7.75 -20.20
CA LEU A 44 12.54 -8.29 -18.85
C LEU A 44 12.48 -7.17 -17.80
N THR A 45 13.37 -6.19 -17.90
CA THR A 45 13.41 -5.05 -16.99
C THR A 45 12.12 -4.24 -17.09
N TRP A 46 11.72 -3.86 -18.30
CA TRP A 46 10.47 -3.12 -18.53
C TRP A 46 9.23 -3.86 -18.08
N LEU A 47 9.18 -5.17 -18.35
CA LEU A 47 8.08 -6.01 -17.93
C LEU A 47 7.93 -6.01 -16.41
N LEU A 48 9.03 -5.96 -15.65
CA LEU A 48 8.98 -5.91 -14.18
C LEU A 48 8.64 -4.51 -13.63
N TYR A 49 9.23 -3.45 -14.16
CA TYR A 49 9.09 -2.12 -13.55
C TYR A 49 7.81 -1.38 -13.94
N VAL A 50 7.36 -1.49 -15.20
CA VAL A 50 6.23 -0.68 -15.69
C VAL A 50 4.91 -1.10 -15.05
N PRO A 51 4.51 -2.38 -15.04
CA PRO A 51 3.28 -2.81 -14.37
C PRO A 51 3.35 -2.55 -12.86
N ALA A 52 4.50 -2.83 -12.23
CA ALA A 52 4.70 -2.57 -10.82
C ALA A 52 4.52 -1.09 -10.45
N PHE A 53 4.99 -0.16 -11.29
CA PHE A 53 4.79 1.27 -11.09
C PHE A 53 3.30 1.63 -10.96
N PHE A 54 2.47 1.20 -11.90
CA PHE A 54 1.04 1.52 -11.89
C PHE A 54 0.32 0.82 -10.73
N LEU A 55 0.67 -0.43 -10.43
CA LEU A 55 0.09 -1.17 -9.32
C LEU A 55 0.45 -0.54 -7.96
N LEU A 56 1.72 -0.16 -7.76
CA LEU A 56 2.18 0.44 -6.51
C LEU A 56 1.62 1.85 -6.28
N LEU A 57 1.38 2.59 -7.36
CA LEU A 57 0.81 3.94 -7.29
C LEU A 57 -0.71 3.97 -7.32
N ALA A 58 -1.40 2.83 -7.44
CA ALA A 58 -2.87 2.81 -7.57
C ALA A 58 -3.59 3.59 -6.44
N PRO A 59 -3.26 3.44 -5.14
CA PRO A 59 -3.88 4.25 -4.08
C PRO A 59 -3.61 5.75 -4.23
N PHE A 60 -2.39 6.13 -4.65
CA PHE A 60 -2.01 7.52 -4.86
C PHE A 60 -2.76 8.14 -6.06
N ILE A 61 -2.80 7.44 -7.19
CA ILE A 61 -3.50 7.88 -8.41
C ILE A 61 -4.98 8.09 -8.12
N LYS A 62 -5.64 7.14 -7.43
CA LYS A 62 -7.05 7.29 -7.04
C LYS A 62 -7.24 8.50 -6.12
N SER A 63 -6.40 8.64 -5.10
CA SER A 63 -6.46 9.80 -4.19
C SER A 63 -6.29 11.14 -4.92
N PHE A 64 -5.41 11.18 -5.91
CA PHE A 64 -5.17 12.38 -6.72
C PHE A 64 -6.36 12.69 -7.64
N MET A 65 -6.94 11.67 -8.27
CA MET A 65 -8.16 11.83 -9.08
C MET A 65 -9.33 12.35 -8.25
N ASP A 66 -9.49 11.85 -7.03
CA ASP A 66 -10.58 12.25 -6.14
C ASP A 66 -10.33 13.61 -5.47
N ALA A 67 -9.08 14.06 -5.38
CA ALA A 67 -8.73 15.34 -4.76
C ALA A 67 -9.37 16.55 -5.47
N GLY A 68 -9.64 16.42 -6.78
CA GLY A 68 -10.33 17.43 -7.58
C GLY A 68 -11.86 17.32 -7.56
N SER A 69 -12.43 16.29 -6.94
CA SER A 69 -13.88 16.08 -6.86
C SER A 69 -14.46 16.62 -5.55
N GLU A 70 -15.60 17.29 -5.63
CA GLU A 70 -16.34 17.76 -4.44
C GLU A 70 -17.12 16.63 -3.75
N GLN A 71 -17.40 15.55 -4.47
CA GLN A 71 -18.19 14.43 -3.97
C GLN A 71 -17.32 13.36 -3.30
N MET A 72 -17.83 12.83 -2.20
CA MET A 72 -17.21 11.67 -1.54
C MET A 72 -17.60 10.40 -2.30
N ASP A 73 -16.61 9.63 -2.72
CA ASP A 73 -16.84 8.35 -3.41
C ASP A 73 -17.33 7.33 -2.38
N GLN A 74 -18.63 7.05 -2.41
CA GLN A 74 -19.26 6.04 -1.56
C GLN A 74 -19.00 4.61 -2.06
N SER A 75 -18.35 4.43 -3.22
CA SER A 75 -18.02 3.09 -3.68
C SER A 75 -17.04 2.43 -2.70
N SER A 76 -17.52 1.38 -2.04
CA SER A 76 -16.83 0.67 -0.97
C SER A 76 -15.63 -0.17 -1.45
N SER A 77 -15.14 0.06 -2.67
CA SER A 77 -14.17 -0.86 -3.26
C SER A 77 -12.76 -0.63 -2.72
N ASN A 78 -12.21 -1.62 -2.01
CA ASN A 78 -10.77 -1.69 -1.65
C ASN A 78 -9.87 -1.95 -2.87
N LEU A 79 -10.36 -1.71 -4.10
CA LEU A 79 -9.68 -2.04 -5.34
C LEU A 79 -8.29 -1.40 -5.45
N PRO A 80 -8.08 -0.10 -5.11
CA PRO A 80 -6.74 0.48 -5.15
C PRO A 80 -5.75 -0.24 -4.23
N VAL A 81 -6.20 -0.71 -3.06
CA VAL A 81 -5.35 -1.45 -2.10
C VAL A 81 -5.08 -2.88 -2.59
N TRP A 82 -6.06 -3.54 -3.24
CA TRP A 82 -5.84 -4.82 -3.90
C TRP A 82 -4.82 -4.73 -5.04
N LEU A 83 -4.89 -3.68 -5.86
CA LEU A 83 -3.89 -3.40 -6.89
C LEU A 83 -2.51 -3.15 -6.28
N TYR A 84 -2.47 -2.43 -5.16
CA TYR A 84 -1.24 -2.21 -4.40
C TYR A 84 -0.64 -3.54 -3.89
N LEU A 85 -1.45 -4.44 -3.33
CA LEU A 85 -1.05 -5.78 -2.91
C LEU A 85 -0.52 -6.60 -4.09
N ALA A 86 -1.23 -6.58 -5.23
CA ALA A 86 -0.80 -7.26 -6.44
C ALA A 86 0.55 -6.73 -6.93
N GLY A 87 0.79 -5.43 -6.84
CA GLY A 87 2.08 -4.80 -7.14
C GLY A 87 3.21 -5.32 -6.24
N GLY A 88 2.96 -5.41 -4.92
CA GLY A 88 3.92 -5.98 -3.97
C GLY A 88 4.30 -7.43 -4.29
N LEU A 89 3.29 -8.29 -4.51
CA LEU A 89 3.50 -9.69 -4.88
C LEU A 89 4.21 -9.85 -6.23
N TYR A 90 3.88 -8.99 -7.18
CA TYR A 90 4.52 -8.95 -8.50
C TYR A 90 6.01 -8.62 -8.38
N LEU A 91 6.39 -7.69 -7.51
CA LEU A 91 7.79 -7.38 -7.23
C LEU A 91 8.54 -8.54 -6.54
N LEU A 92 7.90 -9.24 -5.60
CA LEU A 92 8.49 -10.42 -4.96
C LEU A 92 8.75 -11.53 -5.99
N PHE A 93 7.80 -11.75 -6.90
CA PHE A 93 7.97 -12.67 -8.01
C PHE A 93 9.14 -12.23 -8.92
N GLY A 94 9.21 -10.94 -9.27
CA GLY A 94 10.31 -10.35 -10.03
C GLY A 94 11.67 -10.54 -9.36
N ALA A 95 11.76 -10.29 -8.05
CA ALA A 95 12.96 -10.51 -7.25
C ALA A 95 13.41 -11.97 -7.30
N ALA A 96 12.49 -12.92 -7.17
CA ALA A 96 12.79 -14.35 -7.26
C ALA A 96 13.30 -14.75 -8.66
N VAL A 97 12.70 -14.21 -9.73
CA VAL A 97 13.15 -14.44 -11.12
C VAL A 97 14.56 -13.89 -11.35
N LEU A 98 14.81 -12.65 -10.91
CA LEU A 98 16.13 -12.02 -11.05
C LEU A 98 17.19 -12.72 -10.20
N LEU A 99 16.85 -13.17 -8.99
CA LEU A 99 17.73 -13.95 -8.13
C LEU A 99 18.12 -15.28 -8.79
N ARG A 100 17.14 -16.04 -9.31
CA ARG A 100 17.41 -17.30 -10.03
C ARG A 100 18.31 -17.08 -11.25
N LYS A 101 18.07 -16.00 -12.00
CA LYS A 101 18.90 -15.63 -13.15
C LYS A 101 20.33 -15.29 -12.70
N ALA A 102 20.48 -14.48 -11.66
CA ALA A 102 21.79 -14.06 -11.16
C ALA A 102 22.62 -15.23 -10.61
N VAL A 103 21.98 -16.20 -9.95
CA VAL A 103 22.61 -17.45 -9.52
C VAL A 103 23.10 -18.26 -10.72
N LYS A 104 22.24 -18.46 -11.74
CA LYS A 104 22.58 -19.25 -12.93
C LYS A 104 23.72 -18.62 -13.74
N GLU A 105 23.72 -17.30 -13.86
CA GLU A 105 24.72 -16.54 -14.63
C GLU A 105 25.96 -16.16 -13.81
N LYS A 106 26.01 -16.55 -12.52
CA LYS A 106 27.08 -16.18 -11.56
C LYS A 106 27.33 -14.66 -11.46
N THR A 107 26.29 -13.85 -11.71
CA THR A 107 26.36 -12.39 -11.66
C THR A 107 26.04 -11.82 -10.28
N LEU A 108 25.89 -12.67 -9.26
CA LEU A 108 25.69 -12.25 -7.87
C LEU A 108 26.84 -11.40 -7.33
N GLY A 109 28.07 -11.55 -7.83
CA GLY A 109 29.18 -10.67 -7.42
C GLY A 109 29.07 -9.22 -7.92
N GLN A 110 28.13 -8.93 -8.83
CA GLN A 110 27.95 -7.60 -9.39
C GLN A 110 27.03 -6.77 -8.49
N ILE A 111 27.56 -5.66 -7.96
CA ILE A 111 26.85 -4.73 -7.07
C ILE A 111 25.48 -4.33 -7.64
N GLY A 112 25.39 -4.04 -8.94
CA GLY A 112 24.14 -3.64 -9.58
C GLY A 112 23.06 -4.73 -9.61
N SER A 113 23.43 -6.00 -9.66
CA SER A 113 22.48 -7.12 -9.65
C SER A 113 21.92 -7.34 -8.24
N ILE A 114 22.78 -7.31 -7.22
CA ILE A 114 22.36 -7.42 -5.81
C ILE A 114 21.45 -6.26 -5.42
N LEU A 115 21.87 -5.01 -5.69
CA LEU A 115 21.11 -3.83 -5.29
C LEU A 115 19.71 -3.84 -5.89
N ASN A 116 19.58 -4.20 -7.17
CA ASN A 116 18.28 -4.29 -7.82
C ASN A 116 17.38 -5.34 -7.13
N ILE A 117 17.89 -6.56 -6.93
CA ILE A 117 17.14 -7.63 -6.26
C ILE A 117 16.70 -7.19 -4.86
N GLN A 118 17.59 -6.55 -4.10
CA GLN A 118 17.28 -6.03 -2.76
C GLN A 118 16.16 -4.99 -2.80
N ILE A 119 16.21 -4.02 -3.72
CA ILE A 119 15.16 -2.99 -3.80
C ILE A 119 13.80 -3.64 -4.11
N LEU A 120 13.72 -4.54 -5.09
CA LEU A 120 12.45 -5.22 -5.40
C LEU A 120 11.96 -6.06 -4.22
N LEU A 121 12.87 -6.71 -3.48
CA LEU A 121 12.55 -7.49 -2.30
C LEU A 121 11.97 -6.60 -1.19
N TRP A 122 12.67 -5.53 -0.80
CA TRP A 122 12.24 -4.64 0.30
C TRP A 122 10.95 -3.91 -0.04
N VAL A 123 10.84 -3.34 -1.24
CA VAL A 123 9.61 -2.67 -1.69
C VAL A 123 8.47 -3.66 -1.81
N GLY A 124 8.72 -4.86 -2.35
CA GLY A 124 7.73 -5.92 -2.45
C GLY A 124 7.21 -6.37 -1.09
N LEU A 125 8.10 -6.69 -0.15
CA LEU A 125 7.76 -7.13 1.21
C LEU A 125 6.96 -6.06 1.94
N TYR A 126 7.43 -4.81 1.92
CA TYR A 126 6.75 -3.70 2.55
C TYR A 126 5.35 -3.50 1.95
N SER A 127 5.24 -3.43 0.62
CA SER A 127 3.97 -3.15 -0.05
C SER A 127 2.95 -4.26 0.19
N THR A 128 3.40 -5.52 0.13
CA THR A 128 2.56 -6.67 0.46
C THR A 128 2.11 -6.64 1.91
N PHE A 129 3.02 -6.37 2.85
CA PHE A 129 2.68 -6.31 4.28
C PHE A 129 1.69 -5.17 4.57
N ALA A 130 1.98 -3.94 4.14
CA ALA A 130 1.12 -2.79 4.39
C ALA A 130 -0.27 -2.93 3.76
N ALA A 131 -0.35 -3.49 2.54
CA ALA A 131 -1.62 -3.76 1.89
C ALA A 131 -2.41 -4.86 2.60
N PHE A 132 -1.75 -5.98 2.93
CA PHE A 132 -2.38 -7.10 3.62
C PHE A 132 -2.89 -6.71 5.00
N ASP A 133 -2.07 -6.02 5.78
CA ASP A 133 -2.43 -5.51 7.10
C ASP A 133 -3.65 -4.59 7.04
N HIS A 134 -3.68 -3.67 6.07
CA HIS A 134 -4.84 -2.81 5.88
C HIS A 134 -6.08 -3.60 5.43
N LEU A 135 -5.95 -4.49 4.44
CA LEU A 135 -7.08 -5.28 3.93
C LEU A 135 -7.67 -6.22 4.99
N LYS A 136 -6.85 -6.72 5.91
CA LYS A 136 -7.30 -7.52 7.04
C LYS A 136 -8.14 -6.68 8.02
N PHE A 137 -7.72 -5.44 8.27
CA PHE A 137 -8.44 -4.51 9.15
C PHE A 137 -9.68 -3.91 8.48
N ALA A 138 -9.59 -3.58 7.20
CA ALA A 138 -10.62 -2.95 6.38
C ALA A 138 -11.59 -3.97 5.77
N ASP A 139 -12.14 -4.82 6.63
CA ASP A 139 -13.16 -5.81 6.27
C ASP A 139 -14.55 -5.16 6.08
N GLU A 140 -15.60 -5.96 6.12
CA GLU A 140 -16.99 -5.51 5.99
C GLU A 140 -17.47 -4.60 7.14
N HIS A 141 -16.82 -4.63 8.29
CA HIS A 141 -17.14 -3.87 9.51
C HIS A 141 -16.30 -2.59 9.66
N PHE A 142 -15.47 -2.29 8.67
CA PHE A 142 -14.65 -1.10 8.66
C PHE A 142 -15.49 0.17 8.63
N GLY A 143 -15.15 1.10 9.52
CA GLY A 143 -15.76 2.42 9.60
C GLY A 143 -14.74 3.52 9.90
N ILE A 144 -15.15 4.76 9.63
CA ILE A 144 -14.43 5.97 10.02
C ILE A 144 -15.22 6.61 11.15
N MET A 145 -14.55 6.91 12.26
CA MET A 145 -15.17 7.52 13.43
C MET A 145 -14.49 8.85 13.76
N SER A 146 -15.28 9.87 14.10
CA SER A 146 -14.71 11.09 14.68
C SER A 146 -14.24 10.84 16.10
N THR A 147 -13.05 11.33 16.43
CA THR A 147 -12.47 11.21 17.78
C THR A 147 -13.26 11.98 18.84
N ARG A 148 -14.13 12.92 18.46
CA ARG A 148 -15.10 13.56 19.38
C ARG A 148 -16.02 12.56 20.08
N LEU A 149 -16.27 11.40 19.46
CA LEU A 149 -17.07 10.34 20.08
C LEU A 149 -16.36 9.65 21.25
N ILE A 150 -15.03 9.70 21.32
CA ILE A 150 -14.25 9.26 22.48
C ILE A 150 -14.63 10.10 23.70
N GLU A 151 -14.67 11.42 23.54
CA GLU A 151 -14.98 12.38 24.61
C GLU A 151 -16.43 12.25 25.06
N ILE A 152 -17.37 12.23 24.11
CA ILE A 152 -18.81 12.07 24.39
C ILE A 152 -19.10 10.72 25.05
N GLY A 153 -18.41 9.66 24.62
CA GLY A 153 -18.54 8.32 25.16
C GLY A 153 -17.79 8.09 26.48
N GLY A 154 -16.99 9.04 26.95
CA GLY A 154 -16.19 8.91 28.17
C GLY A 154 -15.09 7.83 28.09
N VAL A 155 -14.61 7.53 26.88
CA VAL A 155 -13.62 6.48 26.57
C VAL A 155 -12.23 6.97 26.98
N LYS A 156 -11.53 6.22 27.85
CA LYS A 156 -10.21 6.62 28.41
C LYS A 156 -9.04 5.73 27.98
N ASP A 157 -9.36 4.57 27.44
CA ASP A 157 -8.41 3.53 26.98
C ASP A 157 -7.94 3.76 25.53
N VAL A 158 -8.48 4.75 24.83
CA VAL A 158 -8.06 5.15 23.48
C VAL A 158 -7.42 6.54 23.51
N LYS A 159 -6.24 6.67 22.88
CA LYS A 159 -5.57 7.96 22.66
C LYS A 159 -5.37 8.16 21.17
N CYS A 160 -6.07 9.15 20.62
CA CYS A 160 -5.95 9.52 19.22
C CYS A 160 -6.07 11.04 19.09
N ASP A 161 -4.97 11.69 18.70
CA ASP A 161 -4.88 13.16 18.60
C ASP A 161 -5.35 13.69 17.24
N GLN A 162 -5.86 12.82 16.35
CA GLN A 162 -6.40 13.19 15.04
C GLN A 162 -7.90 13.44 15.13
N ASP A 163 -8.49 14.16 14.16
CA ASP A 163 -9.94 14.38 14.10
C ASP A 163 -10.73 13.11 13.74
N LEU A 164 -10.08 12.17 13.05
CA LEU A 164 -10.66 10.95 12.53
C LEU A 164 -9.81 9.74 12.94
N MET A 165 -10.48 8.66 13.30
CA MET A 165 -9.89 7.35 13.49
C MET A 165 -10.60 6.31 12.63
N LEU A 166 -9.90 5.21 12.38
CA LEU A 166 -10.44 4.06 11.69
C LEU A 166 -10.82 3.01 12.74
N VAL A 167 -11.98 2.40 12.58
CA VAL A 167 -12.50 1.40 13.51
C VAL A 167 -12.98 0.18 12.74
N ASN A 168 -12.85 -0.98 13.35
CA ASN A 168 -13.53 -2.19 12.90
C ASN A 168 -14.59 -2.53 13.95
N PHE A 169 -15.86 -2.37 13.58
CA PHE A 169 -16.97 -2.50 14.52
C PHE A 169 -18.14 -3.28 13.92
N THR A 170 -18.51 -4.34 14.63
CA THR A 170 -19.75 -5.08 14.43
C THR A 170 -20.77 -4.68 15.50
N GLU A 171 -21.99 -4.33 15.09
CA GLU A 171 -23.05 -4.00 16.04
C GLU A 171 -23.33 -5.17 16.98
N GLY A 172 -23.42 -4.88 18.29
CA GLY A 172 -23.65 -5.89 19.31
C GLY A 172 -22.41 -6.73 19.66
N GLN A 173 -21.22 -6.39 19.15
CA GLN A 173 -20.00 -7.08 19.55
C GLN A 173 -19.73 -6.86 21.03
N THR A 174 -19.33 -7.93 21.71
CA THR A 174 -18.87 -7.93 23.10
C THR A 174 -17.34 -7.96 23.19
N SER A 175 -16.66 -8.24 22.08
CA SER A 175 -15.20 -8.17 22.00
C SER A 175 -14.72 -6.72 21.96
N PRO A 176 -13.48 -6.46 22.41
CA PRO A 176 -12.82 -5.18 22.20
C PRO A 176 -12.88 -4.74 20.74
N MET A 177 -13.13 -3.46 20.50
CA MET A 177 -13.15 -2.88 19.16
C MET A 177 -11.72 -2.59 18.72
N GLU A 178 -11.31 -3.08 17.55
CA GLU A 178 -10.03 -2.70 16.97
C GLU A 178 -10.10 -1.27 16.42
N TRP A 179 -9.10 -0.46 16.74
CA TRP A 179 -9.00 0.92 16.29
C TRP A 179 -7.61 1.22 15.74
N ARG A 180 -7.56 2.15 14.78
CA ARG A 180 -6.32 2.71 14.23
C ARG A 180 -6.43 4.23 14.16
N CYS A 181 -5.49 4.90 14.81
CA CYS A 181 -5.33 6.35 14.75
C CYS A 181 -4.21 6.69 13.76
N PRO A 182 -4.48 7.43 12.67
CA PRO A 182 -3.44 7.87 11.75
C PRO A 182 -2.39 8.73 12.47
N THR A 183 -1.11 8.56 12.14
CA THR A 183 -0.02 9.43 12.65
C THR A 183 0.71 10.18 11.53
N GLY A 184 0.44 9.81 10.29
CA GLY A 184 1.08 10.38 9.12
C GLY A 184 0.12 10.53 7.95
N PHE A 185 0.59 10.12 6.78
CA PHE A 185 -0.11 10.35 5.53
C PHE A 185 -1.21 9.30 5.31
N SER A 186 -2.41 9.78 4.99
CA SER A 186 -3.56 8.95 4.61
C SER A 186 -3.91 9.16 3.13
N LEU A 187 -4.18 8.06 2.44
CA LEU A 187 -4.64 8.00 1.06
C LEU A 187 -6.14 7.68 1.05
N LEU A 188 -6.80 7.95 -0.08
CA LEU A 188 -8.23 7.67 -0.29
C LEU A 188 -9.12 8.40 0.74
N ASN A 189 -8.73 9.59 1.19
CA ASN A 189 -9.46 10.36 2.21
C ASN A 189 -10.86 10.82 1.76
N LYS A 190 -11.13 10.76 0.46
CA LYS A 190 -12.43 11.07 -0.15
C LYS A 190 -13.28 9.82 -0.40
N THR A 191 -12.87 8.67 0.13
CA THR A 191 -13.65 7.42 0.11
C THR A 191 -14.12 7.08 1.52
N ASN A 192 -15.07 6.14 1.62
CA ASN A 192 -15.44 5.53 2.90
C ASN A 192 -14.41 4.53 3.44
N ARG A 193 -13.30 4.30 2.72
CA ARG A 193 -12.22 3.36 3.07
C ARG A 193 -10.84 4.01 2.85
N PRO A 194 -10.45 4.98 3.69
CA PRO A 194 -9.13 5.60 3.64
C PRO A 194 -8.05 4.55 3.91
N PHE A 195 -6.97 4.63 3.14
CA PHE A 195 -5.81 3.76 3.26
C PHE A 195 -4.69 4.46 4.03
N VAL A 196 -4.40 3.98 5.24
CA VAL A 196 -3.26 4.41 6.05
C VAL A 196 -2.24 3.27 6.12
N PRO A 197 -1.13 3.35 5.36
CA PRO A 197 -0.16 2.27 5.30
C PRO A 197 0.63 2.17 6.60
N TRP A 198 0.96 0.95 7.04
CA TRP A 198 1.89 0.75 8.14
C TRP A 198 3.25 1.41 7.85
N PRO A 199 3.95 2.00 8.83
CA PRO A 199 3.61 2.17 10.25
C PRO A 199 2.94 3.52 10.55
N ASP A 200 2.30 4.15 9.56
CA ASP A 200 1.83 5.54 9.66
C ASP A 200 0.50 5.66 10.47
N TYR A 201 0.29 4.76 11.44
CA TYR A 201 -0.81 4.75 12.40
C TYR A 201 -0.39 4.10 13.74
N THR A 202 -1.07 4.45 14.83
CA THR A 202 -1.09 3.67 16.08
C THR A 202 -2.35 2.82 16.13
N ALA A 203 -2.26 1.59 16.62
CA ALA A 203 -3.39 0.68 16.70
C ALA A 203 -3.58 0.13 18.12
N GLY A 204 -4.79 -0.31 18.42
CA GLY A 204 -5.11 -0.99 19.66
C GLY A 204 -6.51 -1.60 19.64
N GLU A 205 -6.89 -2.14 20.78
CA GLU A 205 -8.21 -2.71 21.05
C GLU A 205 -8.82 -1.95 22.23
N SER A 206 -10.14 -1.71 22.21
CA SER A 206 -10.84 -0.99 23.29
C SER A 206 -12.23 -1.55 23.57
N GLU A 207 -12.46 -1.94 24.82
CA GLU A 207 -13.77 -2.36 25.31
C GLU A 207 -14.69 -1.16 25.55
N GLN A 208 -14.15 -0.05 26.08
CA GLN A 208 -14.96 1.14 26.36
C GLN A 208 -15.49 1.75 25.07
N LEU A 209 -14.68 1.74 24.00
CA LEU A 209 -15.09 2.21 22.69
C LEU A 209 -16.21 1.35 22.10
N SER A 210 -16.11 0.02 22.23
CA SER A 210 -17.17 -0.92 21.84
C SER A 210 -18.49 -0.62 22.57
N ALA A 211 -18.42 -0.45 23.89
CA ALA A 211 -19.60 -0.13 24.71
C ALA A 211 -20.23 1.23 24.33
N ALA A 212 -19.40 2.26 24.14
CA ALA A 212 -19.86 3.58 23.74
C ALA A 212 -20.54 3.56 22.36
N MET A 213 -19.95 2.85 21.38
CA MET A 213 -20.53 2.74 20.04
C MET A 213 -21.86 1.99 20.04
N ASN A 214 -21.95 0.87 20.76
CA ASN A 214 -23.20 0.13 20.90
C ASN A 214 -24.32 0.98 21.52
N LYS A 215 -23.99 1.81 22.53
CA LYS A 215 -24.94 2.74 23.14
C LYS A 215 -25.43 3.78 22.14
N ILE A 216 -24.51 4.43 21.41
CA ILE A 216 -24.85 5.43 20.39
C ILE A 216 -25.74 4.85 19.29
N MET A 217 -25.42 3.65 18.80
CA MET A 217 -26.21 2.96 17.78
C MET A 217 -27.61 2.60 18.27
N THR A 218 -27.72 2.17 19.52
CA THR A 218 -29.02 1.85 20.15
C THR A 218 -29.89 3.12 20.29
N GLU A 219 -29.31 4.22 20.77
CA GLU A 219 -30.01 5.51 20.91
C GLU A 219 -30.41 6.10 19.54
N ALA A 220 -29.56 5.99 18.53
CA ALA A 220 -29.86 6.45 17.18
C ALA A 220 -31.04 5.69 16.57
N LYS A 221 -31.12 4.37 16.76
CA LYS A 221 -32.25 3.55 16.31
C LYS A 221 -33.54 3.93 17.02
N ALA A 222 -33.49 4.12 18.35
CA ALA A 222 -34.65 4.51 19.14
C ALA A 222 -35.23 5.87 18.76
N ASN A 223 -34.38 6.84 18.36
CA ASN A 223 -34.82 8.17 17.93
C ASN A 223 -35.22 8.27 16.44
N SER A 224 -35.04 7.19 15.67
CA SER A 224 -35.41 7.12 14.24
C SER A 224 -36.79 6.49 13.98
N GLN A 225 -37.48 6.07 15.04
CA GLN A 225 -38.87 5.59 15.04
C GLN A 225 -39.80 6.67 15.60
#